data_AF-A0A4R3HRM4-F1
#
_entry.id   AF-A0A4R3HRM4-F1
#
_cell.length_a   1.000
_cell.length_b   1.000
_cell.length_c   1.000
_cell.angle_alpha   90.00
_cell.angle_beta   90.00
_cell.angle_gamma   90.00
#
_symmetry.space_group_name_H-M   'P 1'
#
loop_
_entity.id
_entity.type
_entity.pdbx_description
1 polymer ?
#
loop_
_entity_poly.entity_id
_entity_poly.type
_entity_poly.pdbx_seq_one_letter_code
_entity_poly.pdbx_strand_id
1 'polypeptide(L)'
;MSNETLAHATVVNTKPAFSSAGIIWLKLASLYLVLGIVIGIAMGASENFTLRPVHAHVNLLGWTTLALSGLIYSLFPLAAQSRLAKLHFWLLNLALPVMMVTLTLLLFGHKEVIPVMALAEIAAALAVLAFVINMFKNLKAG
;
A
#
# COMPACT_ATOMS: atom_id res chain seq x y z
N MET A 1 -50.29 32.24 17.96
CA MET A 1 -50.23 30.79 18.23
C MET A 1 -50.28 30.11 16.88
N SER A 2 -49.31 29.36 16.37
CA SER A 2 -48.02 28.86 16.84
C SER A 2 -47.30 28.32 15.58
N ASN A 3 -45.98 28.49 15.52
CA ASN A 3 -45.08 28.02 14.46
C ASN A 3 -45.30 26.54 14.11
N GLU A 4 -45.63 26.24 12.85
CA GLU A 4 -45.46 24.91 12.24
C GLU A 4 -44.26 24.83 11.28
N THR A 5 -43.37 25.83 11.33
CA THR A 5 -42.02 25.68 10.83
C THR A 5 -41.23 24.97 11.92
N LEU A 6 -41.03 23.66 11.83
CA LEU A 6 -39.81 22.95 12.25
C LEU A 6 -39.91 21.43 12.00
N ALA A 7 -38.80 20.89 11.47
CA ALA A 7 -38.35 19.49 11.57
C ALA A 7 -38.81 18.45 10.53
N HIS A 8 -38.57 18.73 9.24
CA HIS A 8 -37.98 17.69 8.38
C HIS A 8 -36.46 17.76 8.51
N ALA A 9 -35.93 17.31 9.66
CA ALA A 9 -34.51 17.04 9.77
C ALA A 9 -34.19 15.86 8.86
N THR A 10 -33.69 16.13 7.66
CA THR A 10 -33.03 15.14 6.82
C THR A 10 -31.92 14.50 7.65
N VAL A 11 -32.14 13.26 8.07
CA VAL A 11 -31.07 12.40 8.58
C VAL A 11 -30.06 12.27 7.45
N VAL A 12 -29.01 13.08 7.49
CA VAL A 12 -27.85 12.91 6.63
C VAL A 12 -27.24 11.57 7.02
N ASN A 13 -27.63 10.52 6.29
CA ASN A 13 -27.03 9.20 6.41
C ASN A 13 -25.66 9.25 5.74
N THR A 14 -24.72 9.99 6.32
CA THR A 14 -23.31 9.87 5.97
C THR A 14 -22.79 8.67 6.74
N LYS A 15 -23.00 7.47 6.20
CA LYS A 15 -22.04 6.41 6.47
C LYS A 15 -20.66 7.01 6.15
N PRO A 16 -19.68 7.01 7.08
CA PRO A 16 -18.30 7.19 6.70
C PRO A 16 -17.92 5.94 5.91
N ALA A 17 -18.31 5.89 4.64
CA ALA A 17 -17.92 4.82 3.75
C ALA A 17 -16.46 5.07 3.42
N PHE A 18 -15.61 4.08 3.72
CA PHE A 18 -14.24 4.04 3.24
C PHE A 18 -14.20 4.46 1.76
N SER A 19 -13.28 5.35 1.39
CA SER A 19 -13.20 5.79 0.00
C SER A 19 -12.97 4.57 -0.90
N SER A 20 -13.63 4.52 -2.06
CA SER A 20 -13.47 3.41 -3.01
C SER A 20 -12.00 3.17 -3.37
N ALA A 21 -11.20 4.23 -3.38
CA ALA A 21 -9.75 4.15 -3.53
C ALA A 21 -9.11 3.36 -2.38
N GLY A 22 -9.36 3.74 -1.12
CA GLY A 22 -8.79 3.06 0.04
C GLY A 22 -9.16 1.58 0.17
N ILE A 23 -10.37 1.19 -0.26
CA ILE A 23 -10.79 -0.22 -0.30
C ILE A 23 -9.87 -1.04 -1.21
N ILE A 24 -9.47 -0.50 -2.37
CA ILE A 24 -8.56 -1.20 -3.30
C ILE A 24 -7.19 -1.43 -2.65
N TRP A 25 -6.65 -0.42 -1.96
CA TRP A 25 -5.39 -0.55 -1.22
C TRP A 25 -5.45 -1.65 -0.17
N LEU A 26 -6.52 -1.69 0.63
CA LEU A 26 -6.70 -2.72 1.66
C LEU A 26 -6.83 -4.12 1.07
N LYS A 27 -7.56 -4.27 -0.04
CA LYS A 27 -7.65 -5.56 -0.75
C LYS A 27 -6.29 -6.03 -1.24
N LEU A 28 -5.52 -5.16 -1.89
CA LEU A 28 -4.17 -5.48 -2.35
C LEU A 28 -3.25 -5.82 -1.19
N ALA A 29 -3.30 -5.04 -0.11
CA ALA A 29 -2.56 -5.32 1.11
C ALA A 29 -2.86 -6.74 1.60
N SER A 30 -4.14 -7.11 1.74
CA SER A 30 -4.53 -8.45 2.20
C SER A 30 -3.97 -9.57 1.32
N LEU A 31 -3.88 -9.36 0.00
CA LEU A 31 -3.22 -10.32 -0.89
C LEU A 31 -1.73 -10.48 -0.57
N TYR A 32 -1.01 -9.37 -0.38
CA TYR A 32 0.40 -9.41 0.03
C TYR A 32 0.59 -10.06 1.40
N LEU A 33 -0.33 -9.87 2.35
CA LEU A 33 -0.29 -10.55 3.64
C LEU A 33 -0.37 -12.07 3.46
N VAL A 34 -1.31 -12.56 2.65
CA VAL A 34 -1.45 -13.99 2.35
C VAL A 34 -0.17 -14.52 1.70
N LEU A 35 0.39 -13.81 0.72
CA LEU A 35 1.65 -14.19 0.09
C LEU A 35 2.80 -14.26 1.11
N GLY A 36 2.90 -13.27 2.00
CA GLY A 36 3.92 -13.24 3.06
C GLY A 36 3.80 -14.42 4.02
N ILE A 37 2.57 -14.78 4.42
CA ILE A 37 2.29 -15.96 5.25
C ILE A 37 2.73 -17.25 4.52
N VAL A 38 2.36 -17.41 3.25
CA VAL A 38 2.74 -18.59 2.46
C VAL A 38 4.26 -18.73 2.37
N ILE A 39 4.99 -17.65 2.08
CA ILE A 39 6.46 -17.66 2.07
C ILE A 39 7.01 -18.01 3.46
N GLY A 40 6.43 -17.46 4.53
CA GLY A 40 6.84 -17.75 5.91
C GLY A 40 6.68 -19.23 6.28
N ILE A 41 5.53 -19.82 5.94
CA ILE A 41 5.26 -21.25 6.16
C ILE A 41 6.24 -22.10 5.34
N ALA A 42 6.46 -21.77 4.07
CA ALA A 42 7.39 -22.52 3.21
C ALA A 42 8.83 -22.50 3.76
N MET A 43 9.31 -21.35 4.26
CA MET A 43 10.62 -21.26 4.90
C MET A 43 10.68 -22.07 6.20
N GLY A 44 9.65 -22.00 7.03
CA GLY A 44 9.58 -22.74 8.29
C GLY A 44 9.55 -24.26 8.07
N ALA A 45 8.77 -24.73 7.10
CA ALA A 45 8.64 -26.15 6.79
C ALA A 45 9.88 -26.76 6.13
N SER A 46 10.64 -25.96 5.37
CA SER A 46 11.87 -26.40 4.70
C SER A 46 13.15 -26.12 5.49
N GLU A 47 13.05 -25.43 6.63
CA GLU A 47 14.18 -24.87 7.39
C GLU A 47 15.14 -24.01 6.56
N ASN A 48 14.72 -23.63 5.35
CA ASN A 48 15.50 -22.83 4.42
C ASN A 48 15.02 -21.39 4.46
N PHE A 49 15.92 -20.52 4.89
CA PHE A 49 15.64 -19.13 5.16
C PHE A 49 16.20 -18.16 4.12
N THR A 50 16.62 -18.67 2.97
CA THR A 50 17.12 -17.85 1.85
C THR A 50 16.14 -16.75 1.45
N LEU A 51 14.82 -17.01 1.50
CA LEU A 51 13.78 -16.05 1.15
C LEU A 51 13.38 -15.08 2.29
N ARG A 52 14.10 -15.05 3.41
CA ARG A 52 13.83 -14.10 4.52
C ARG A 52 13.71 -12.65 4.04
N PRO A 53 14.59 -12.13 3.15
CA PRO A 53 14.47 -10.76 2.66
C PRO A 53 13.18 -10.53 1.88
N VAL A 54 12.81 -11.48 1.00
CA VAL A 54 11.59 -11.40 0.20
C VAL A 54 10.35 -11.41 1.10
N HIS A 55 10.30 -12.32 2.07
CA HIS A 55 9.23 -12.36 3.07
C HIS A 55 9.07 -11.03 3.82
N ALA A 56 10.18 -10.45 4.27
CA ALA A 56 10.16 -9.17 4.99
C ALA A 56 9.63 -8.02 4.11
N HIS A 57 10.07 -7.92 2.86
CA HIS A 57 9.60 -6.86 1.95
C HIS A 57 8.14 -7.02 1.56
N VAL A 58 7.68 -8.26 1.30
CA VAL A 58 6.26 -8.54 1.03
C VAL A 58 5.36 -8.10 2.21
N ASN A 59 5.78 -8.35 3.45
CA ASN A 59 4.99 -7.97 4.63
C ASN A 59 5.10 -6.48 5.00
N LEU A 60 6.27 -5.87 4.83
CA LEU A 60 6.46 -4.45 5.16
C LEU A 60 6.02 -3.53 4.02
N LEU A 61 6.64 -3.63 2.84
CA LEU A 61 6.32 -2.76 1.69
C LEU A 61 5.00 -3.16 1.02
N GLY A 62 4.67 -4.45 0.99
CA GLY A 62 3.38 -4.93 0.49
C GLY A 62 2.28 -4.69 1.51
N TRP A 63 2.16 -5.58 2.50
CA TRP A 63 1.05 -5.51 3.45
C TRP A 63 1.00 -4.19 4.25
N THR A 64 2.04 -3.88 5.03
CA THR A 64 1.98 -2.76 5.99
C THR A 64 1.85 -1.41 5.29
N THR A 65 2.70 -1.11 4.31
CA THR A 65 2.65 0.18 3.61
C THR A 65 1.36 0.35 2.82
N LEU A 66 0.86 -0.67 2.10
CA LEU A 66 -0.41 -0.56 1.37
C LEU A 66 -1.59 -0.40 2.33
N ALA A 67 -1.62 -1.14 3.44
CA ALA A 67 -2.70 -1.05 4.43
C ALA A 67 -2.76 0.35 5.07
N LEU A 68 -1.62 0.88 5.51
CA LEU A 68 -1.53 2.23 6.07
C LEU A 68 -1.91 3.29 5.04
N SER A 69 -1.48 3.14 3.79
CA SER A 69 -1.84 4.05 2.70
C SER A 69 -3.33 4.03 2.41
N GLY A 70 -3.94 2.84 2.37
CA GLY A 70 -5.38 2.67 2.21
C GLY A 70 -6.17 3.34 3.33
N LEU A 71 -5.72 3.19 4.57
CA LEU A 71 -6.33 3.85 5.72
C LEU A 71 -6.19 5.39 5.64
N ILE A 72 -4.98 5.90 5.41
CA ILE A 72 -4.71 7.34 5.29
C ILE A 72 -5.52 7.95 4.15
N TYR A 73 -5.56 7.33 2.98
CA TYR A 73 -6.32 7.83 1.84
C TYR A 73 -7.85 7.67 1.99
N SER A 74 -8.31 6.87 2.95
CA SER A 74 -9.72 6.82 3.32
C SER A 74 -10.10 7.94 4.28
N LEU A 75 -9.21 8.26 5.23
CA LEU A 75 -9.44 9.29 6.23
C LEU A 75 -9.18 10.71 5.70
N PHE A 76 -8.22 10.87 4.79
CA PHE A 76 -7.79 12.16 4.24
C PHE A 76 -8.04 12.21 2.73
N PRO A 77 -9.27 12.54 2.28
CA PRO A 77 -9.63 12.52 0.86
C PRO A 77 -8.81 13.50 0.00
N LEU A 78 -8.36 14.62 0.56
CA LEU A 78 -7.47 15.56 -0.13
C LEU A 78 -6.11 14.94 -0.44
N ALA A 79 -5.55 14.17 0.49
CA ALA A 79 -4.31 13.44 0.29
C ALA A 79 -4.48 12.33 -0.76
N ALA A 80 -5.66 11.69 -0.82
CA ALA A 80 -5.97 10.63 -1.78
C ALA A 80 -6.12 11.12 -3.22
N GLN A 81 -6.61 12.35 -3.43
CA GLN A 81 -6.85 12.91 -4.76
C GLN A 81 -5.60 13.52 -5.40
N SER A 82 -4.50 13.61 -4.66
CA SER A 82 -3.28 14.24 -5.14
C SER A 82 -2.60 13.44 -6.26
N ARG A 83 -1.83 14.15 -7.11
CA ARG A 83 -0.99 13.50 -8.13
C ARG A 83 0.06 12.59 -7.51
N LEU A 84 0.55 12.92 -6.32
CA LEU A 84 1.54 12.12 -5.60
C LEU A 84 0.95 10.79 -5.09
N ALA A 85 -0.30 10.78 -4.67
CA ALA A 85 -0.97 9.53 -4.27
C ALA A 85 -1.17 8.58 -5.47
N LYS A 86 -1.51 9.12 -6.65
CA LYS A 86 -1.58 8.32 -7.88
C LYS A 86 -0.22 7.79 -8.29
N LEU A 87 0.82 8.62 -8.23
CA LEU A 87 2.20 8.21 -8.53
C LEU A 87 2.67 7.10 -7.57
N HIS A 88 2.43 7.29 -6.28
CA HIS A 88 2.71 6.29 -5.25
C HIS A 88 1.99 4.96 -5.54
N PHE A 89 0.69 5.00 -5.85
CA PHE A 89 -0.08 3.80 -6.17
C PHE A 89 0.53 3.01 -7.33
N TRP A 90 0.77 3.67 -8.46
CA TRP A 90 1.25 3.00 -9.66
C TRP A 90 2.69 2.52 -9.52
N LEU A 91 3.59 3.38 -9.03
CA LEU A 91 4.98 2.99 -8.86
C LEU A 91 5.11 1.84 -7.87
N LEU A 92 4.46 1.89 -6.70
CA LEU A 92 4.62 0.84 -5.70
C LEU A 92 4.03 -0.50 -6.18
N ASN A 93 2.83 -0.49 -6.77
CA ASN A 93 2.18 -1.72 -7.22
C ASN A 93 2.84 -2.37 -8.44
N LEU A 94 3.57 -1.61 -9.27
CA LEU A 94 4.34 -2.15 -10.39
C LEU A 94 5.75 -2.55 -9.96
N ALA A 95 6.42 -1.73 -9.16
CA ALA A 95 7.79 -1.97 -8.72
C ALA A 95 7.89 -3.14 -7.74
N LEU A 96 6.95 -3.28 -6.80
CA LEU A 96 7.02 -4.29 -5.75
C LEU A 96 7.02 -5.72 -6.31
N PRO A 97 6.11 -6.15 -7.21
CA PRO A 97 6.17 -7.49 -7.80
C PRO A 97 7.47 -7.74 -8.55
N VAL A 98 7.94 -6.78 -9.36
CA VAL A 98 9.18 -6.90 -10.13
C VAL A 98 10.35 -7.08 -9.18
N MET A 99 10.46 -6.22 -8.16
CA MET A 99 11.50 -6.28 -7.13
C MET A 99 11.50 -7.62 -6.41
N MET A 100 10.33 -8.17 -6.03
CA MET A 100 10.24 -9.46 -5.37
C MET A 100 10.69 -10.61 -6.27
N VAL A 101 10.25 -10.64 -7.53
CA VAL A 101 10.66 -11.68 -8.48
C VAL A 101 12.16 -11.63 -8.73
N THR A 102 12.72 -10.44 -9.01
CA THR A 102 14.15 -10.29 -9.28
C THR A 102 15.01 -10.58 -8.05
N LEU A 103 14.55 -10.21 -6.85
CA LEU A 103 15.25 -10.52 -5.60
C LEU A 103 15.25 -12.02 -5.34
N THR A 104 14.13 -12.71 -5.55
CA THR A 104 14.06 -14.17 -5.46
C THR A 104 15.05 -14.83 -6.44
N LEU A 105 15.09 -14.39 -7.70
CA LEU A 105 16.02 -14.93 -8.71
C LEU A 105 17.48 -14.69 -8.31
N LEU A 106 17.81 -13.49 -7.83
CA LEU A 106 19.16 -13.16 -7.35
C LEU A 106 19.58 -14.09 -6.20
N LEU A 107 18.67 -14.34 -5.24
CA LEU A 107 18.92 -15.22 -4.10
C LEU A 107 19.13 -16.69 -4.52
N PHE A 108 18.59 -17.10 -5.67
CA PHE A 108 18.85 -18.39 -6.29
C PHE A 108 20.08 -18.40 -7.22
N GLY A 109 20.84 -17.31 -7.31
CA GLY A 109 22.12 -17.24 -8.01
C GLY A 109 22.10 -16.55 -9.37
N HIS A 110 20.93 -16.09 -9.84
CA HIS A 110 20.76 -15.40 -11.12
C HIS A 110 21.20 -13.94 -11.03
N LYS A 111 22.51 -13.67 -11.12
CA LYS A 111 23.07 -12.31 -10.99
C LYS A 111 22.76 -11.40 -12.17
N GLU A 112 22.35 -11.94 -13.30
CA GLU A 112 21.94 -11.21 -14.50
C GLU A 112 20.73 -10.30 -14.27
N VAL A 113 19.93 -10.55 -13.23
CA VAL A 113 18.72 -9.76 -12.92
C VAL A 113 19.02 -8.47 -12.16
N ILE A 114 20.26 -8.27 -11.70
CA ILE A 114 20.65 -7.11 -10.86
C ILE A 114 20.23 -5.77 -11.46
N PRO A 115 20.42 -5.48 -12.78
CA PRO A 115 20.02 -4.18 -13.34
C PRO A 115 18.50 -3.94 -13.24
N VAL A 116 17.69 -4.98 -13.47
CA VAL A 116 16.23 -4.90 -13.38
C VAL A 116 15.81 -4.73 -11.92
N MET A 117 16.44 -5.47 -11.00
CA MET A 117 16.20 -5.35 -9.56
C MET A 117 16.48 -3.92 -9.07
N ALA A 118 17.64 -3.35 -9.43
CA ALA A 118 18.02 -2.00 -9.03
C ALA A 118 17.02 -0.94 -9.53
N LEU A 119 16.54 -1.07 -10.78
CA LEU A 119 15.51 -0.18 -11.31
C LEU A 119 14.19 -0.30 -10.55
N ALA A 120 13.78 -1.53 -10.20
CA ALA A 120 12.57 -1.75 -9.41
C ALA A 120 12.71 -1.20 -7.99
N GLU A 121 13.85 -1.37 -7.34
CA GLU A 121 14.15 -0.80 -6.02
C GLU A 121 14.10 0.73 -6.04
N ILE A 122 14.70 1.36 -7.04
CA ILE A 122 14.64 2.83 -7.21
C ILE A 122 13.19 3.27 -7.42
N ALA A 123 12.42 2.58 -8.26
CA ALA A 123 11.02 2.90 -8.48
C ALA A 123 10.18 2.77 -7.20
N ALA A 124 10.42 1.73 -6.39
CA ALA A 124 9.78 1.54 -5.09
C ALA A 124 10.17 2.66 -4.11
N ALA A 125 11.45 3.05 -4.07
CA ALA A 125 11.92 4.15 -3.24
C ALA A 125 11.28 5.49 -3.63
N LEU A 126 11.15 5.77 -4.93
CA LEU A 126 10.44 6.94 -5.43
C LEU A 126 8.95 6.92 -5.09
N ALA A 127 8.32 5.73 -5.07
CA ALA A 127 6.94 5.57 -4.65
C ALA A 127 6.76 5.95 -3.17
N VAL A 128 7.63 5.45 -2.30
CA VAL A 128 7.64 5.77 -0.86
C VAL A 128 7.94 7.25 -0.64
N LEU A 129 8.87 7.83 -1.39
CA LEU A 129 9.14 9.26 -1.31
C LEU A 129 7.92 10.09 -1.71
N ALA A 130 7.21 9.71 -2.78
CA ALA A 130 5.97 10.35 -3.19
C ALA A 130 4.89 10.26 -2.09
N PHE A 131 4.78 9.11 -1.44
CA PHE A 131 3.89 8.92 -0.27
C PHE A 131 4.24 9.88 0.87
N VAL A 132 5.49 9.90 1.29
CA VAL A 132 5.96 10.74 2.40
C VAL A 132 5.75 12.21 2.10
N ILE A 133 6.16 12.70 0.93
CA ILE A 133 5.94 14.09 0.51
C ILE A 133 4.43 14.40 0.49
N ASN A 134 3.60 13.47 0.01
CA ASN A 134 2.16 13.64 0.00
C ASN A 134 1.57 13.81 1.39
N MET A 135 2.07 13.03 2.37
CA MET A 135 1.66 13.14 3.76
C MET A 135 1.97 14.54 4.29
N PHE A 136 3.21 15.00 4.22
CA PHE A 136 3.61 16.32 4.73
C PHE A 136 2.87 17.49 4.04
N LYS A 137 2.48 17.33 2.78
CA LYS A 137 1.76 18.40 2.05
C LYS A 137 0.27 18.46 2.37
N ASN A 138 -0.38 17.32 2.59
CA ASN A 138 -1.84 17.22 2.62
C ASN A 138 -2.43 16.82 3.98
N LEU A 139 -1.63 16.28 4.90
CA LEU A 139 -2.05 16.04 6.28
C LEU A 139 -1.67 17.27 7.10
N LYS A 140 -2.63 18.17 7.29
CA LYS A 140 -2.50 19.32 8.19
C LYS A 140 -3.39 19.08 9.40
N ALA A 141 -2.86 19.32 10.60
CA ALA A 141 -3.69 19.42 11.80
C ALA A 141 -4.62 20.65 11.61
N GLY A 142 -5.91 20.42 11.79
CA GLY A 142 -6.93 21.48 11.79
C GLY A 142 -6.82 22.36 13.02
#